data_AF-A0A2V8Q8X1-F1
#
_entry.id   AF-A0A2V8Q8X1-F1
#
_cell.length_a   1.000
_cell.length_b   1.000
_cell.length_c   1.000
_cell.angle_alpha   90.00
_cell.angle_beta   90.00
_cell.angle_gamma   90.00
#
_symmetry.space_group_name_H-M   'P 1'
#
loop_
_entity.id
_entity.type
_entity.pdbx_description
1 polymer ?
#
loop_
_entity_poly.entity_id
_entity_poly.type
_entity_poly.pdbx_seq_one_letter_code
_entity_poly.pdbx_strand_id
1 'polypeptide(L)'
;MEKKNSKYDTNPLDPDVQRKSQNEWGEGGGGTPTSEWVQSPTSEVNKAEDNSRKNVYSEAPTRRYDTPPLEAPYQSVFVPPTYAPPASQYQQPANVYQAPVNMRPTARPITGIGIPEKWAVVLPYAPFYVGLVVSLLELFLAPRKEVKVRFHASQALSLHIAFLIVHTLFGVIHTLTDSGLGGTLFKLAAFVFLIVSMIRVSKGEPHRIAPLAEPAQWFNEHIEPRNQG
;
A
#
# COMPACT_ATOMS: atom_id res chain seq x y z
N MET A 1 -3.55 13.43 31.50
CA MET A 1 -2.93 12.16 31.08
C MET A 1 -3.64 11.72 29.81
N GLU A 2 -2.97 11.80 28.67
CA GLU A 2 -3.54 11.31 27.40
C GLU A 2 -3.73 9.79 27.48
N LYS A 3 -4.87 9.31 27.00
CA LYS A 3 -5.16 7.87 26.91
C LYS A 3 -4.45 7.29 25.69
N LYS A 4 -3.75 6.17 25.87
CA LYS A 4 -3.15 5.39 24.78
C LYS A 4 -4.23 4.98 23.79
N ASN A 5 -4.09 5.37 22.52
CA ASN A 5 -5.07 5.04 21.47
C ASN A 5 -4.75 3.73 20.74
N SER A 6 -3.58 3.11 21.00
CA SER A 6 -3.17 1.87 20.33
C SER A 6 -2.13 1.09 21.15
N LYS A 7 -2.09 -0.24 20.95
CA LYS A 7 -1.08 -1.16 21.51
C LYS A 7 0.34 -0.87 20.99
N TYR A 8 0.46 -0.12 19.90
CA TYR A 8 1.72 0.21 19.23
C TYR A 8 2.08 1.70 19.32
N ASP A 9 1.38 2.46 20.16
CA ASP A 9 1.69 3.86 20.40
C ASP A 9 2.94 3.96 21.29
N THR A 10 4.12 3.99 20.67
CA THR A 10 5.41 4.20 21.33
C THR A 10 5.70 5.69 21.41
N ASN A 11 4.83 6.45 22.08
CA ASN A 11 5.10 7.83 22.42
C ASN A 11 6.32 7.86 23.37
N PRO A 12 7.45 8.48 22.99
CA PRO A 12 8.67 8.47 23.79
C PRO A 12 8.55 9.25 25.11
N LEU A 13 7.50 10.05 25.28
CA LEU A 13 7.19 10.78 26.51
C LEU A 13 6.27 9.98 27.47
N ASP A 14 5.92 8.74 27.11
CA ASP A 14 5.11 7.88 27.95
C ASP A 14 5.93 7.36 29.15
N PRO A 15 5.46 7.58 30.39
CA PRO A 15 6.17 7.14 31.61
C PRO A 15 6.42 5.62 31.64
N ASP A 16 5.61 4.81 30.96
CA ASP A 16 5.85 3.37 30.86
C ASP A 16 7.08 3.00 30.03
N VAL A 17 7.45 3.81 29.04
CA VAL A 17 8.65 3.59 28.20
C VAL A 17 9.91 3.86 29.02
N GLN A 18 9.91 4.92 29.83
CA GLN A 18 11.01 5.25 30.73
C GLN A 18 11.21 4.17 31.81
N ARG A 19 10.11 3.62 32.34
CA ARG A 19 10.19 2.53 33.33
C ARG A 19 10.69 1.22 32.71
N LYS A 20 10.30 0.92 31.46
CA LYS A 20 10.81 -0.26 30.74
C LYS A 20 12.29 -0.12 30.39
N SER A 21 12.74 1.06 29.94
CA SER A 21 14.15 1.26 29.65
C SER A 21 15.03 1.14 30.90
N GLN A 22 14.57 1.65 32.06
CA GLN A 22 15.27 1.44 33.33
C GLN A 22 15.31 -0.04 33.75
N ASN A 23 14.24 -0.80 33.52
CA ASN A 23 14.22 -2.23 33.83
C ASN A 23 15.12 -3.06 32.89
N GLU A 24 15.22 -2.68 31.61
CA GLU A 24 16.05 -3.38 30.63
C GLU A 24 17.54 -2.99 30.75
N TRP A 25 17.84 -1.74 31.13
CA TRP A 25 19.21 -1.24 31.24
C TRP A 25 19.81 -1.32 32.65
N GLY A 26 18.99 -1.66 33.66
CA GLY A 26 19.44 -1.89 35.03
C GLY A 26 19.82 -0.60 35.76
N GLU A 27 19.41 -0.51 37.02
CA GLU A 27 19.89 0.48 37.98
C GLU A 27 21.39 0.26 38.21
N GLY A 28 22.20 1.28 37.92
CA GLY A 28 23.64 1.13 37.74
C GLY A 28 24.39 0.48 38.91
N GLY A 29 25.41 -0.30 38.56
CA GLY A 29 26.49 -0.67 39.48
C GLY A 29 27.23 -1.94 39.09
N GLY A 30 28.40 -1.80 38.45
CA GLY A 30 29.45 -2.83 38.51
C GLY A 30 29.97 -3.42 37.19
N GLY A 31 29.79 -2.76 36.04
CA GLY A 31 30.50 -3.15 34.81
C GLY A 31 31.90 -2.57 34.79
N THR A 32 32.93 -3.39 35.02
CA THR A 32 34.34 -3.04 34.80
C THR A 32 34.55 -2.51 33.38
N PRO A 33 35.29 -1.40 33.18
CA PRO A 33 35.54 -0.85 31.86
C PRO A 33 36.35 -1.84 31.01
N THR A 34 35.79 -2.27 29.88
CA THR A 34 36.52 -2.99 28.82
C THR A 34 37.51 -2.05 28.15
N SER A 35 38.63 -1.80 28.82
CA SER A 35 39.83 -1.23 28.23
C SER A 35 41.05 -1.73 28.99
N GLU A 36 41.30 -3.04 28.94
CA GLU A 36 42.57 -3.59 29.36
C GLU A 36 43.05 -4.60 28.33
N TRP A 37 44.02 -4.15 27.54
CA TRP A 37 44.82 -5.00 26.66
C TRP A 37 45.67 -5.94 27.52
N VAL A 38 45.16 -7.15 27.76
CA VAL A 38 45.95 -8.21 28.40
C VAL A 38 46.58 -9.07 27.31
N GLN A 39 47.83 -8.74 26.97
CA GLN A 39 48.78 -9.67 26.36
C GLN A 39 49.12 -10.75 27.40
N SER A 40 48.68 -11.99 27.18
CA SER A 40 49.28 -13.17 27.81
C SER A 40 48.92 -14.46 27.05
N PRO A 41 49.78 -15.50 27.15
CA PRO A 41 50.06 -16.46 26.09
C PRO A 41 49.17 -17.70 26.14
N THR A 42 49.01 -18.31 24.96
CA THR A 42 48.35 -19.60 24.66
C THR A 42 48.31 -20.58 25.84
N SER A 43 47.11 -20.77 26.41
CA SER A 43 46.79 -21.89 27.29
C SER A 43 46.30 -23.07 26.45
N GLU A 44 46.91 -24.23 26.66
CA GLU A 44 46.54 -25.50 26.03
C GLU A 44 45.10 -25.88 26.38
N VAL A 45 44.26 -25.99 25.36
CA VAL A 45 42.88 -26.48 25.51
C VAL A 45 42.92 -27.97 25.81
N ASN A 46 42.48 -28.30 27.02
CA ASN A 46 42.19 -29.65 27.48
C ASN A 46 41.40 -30.46 26.42
N LYS A 47 41.92 -31.64 26.07
CA LYS A 47 41.20 -32.69 25.34
C LYS A 47 40.03 -33.19 26.19
N ALA A 48 38.88 -32.57 26.05
CA ALA A 48 37.60 -33.17 26.41
C ALA A 48 36.85 -33.52 25.12
N GLU A 49 36.36 -34.76 25.04
CA GLU A 49 35.78 -35.42 23.87
C GLU A 49 34.69 -34.58 23.19
N ASP A 50 35.07 -33.93 22.10
CA ASP A 50 34.14 -33.22 21.23
C ASP A 50 33.46 -34.21 20.28
N ASN A 51 32.32 -34.76 20.73
CA ASN A 51 31.42 -35.61 19.96
C ASN A 51 30.71 -34.87 18.79
N SER A 52 31.05 -33.62 18.50
CA SER A 52 30.48 -32.87 17.37
C SER A 52 30.96 -33.35 15.99
N ARG A 53 32.02 -34.16 15.92
CA ARG A 53 32.61 -34.65 14.65
C ARG A 53 31.96 -35.90 14.04
N LYS A 54 30.77 -36.31 14.49
CA LYS A 54 30.11 -37.52 13.96
C LYS A 54 29.35 -37.33 12.64
N ASN A 55 29.15 -36.10 12.17
CA ASN A 55 28.47 -35.83 10.90
C ASN A 55 29.43 -35.34 9.81
N VAL A 56 30.38 -36.19 9.42
CA VAL A 56 31.31 -35.97 8.30
C VAL A 56 30.58 -35.89 6.94
N TYR A 57 29.30 -36.26 6.88
CA TYR A 57 28.51 -36.30 5.65
C TYR A 57 27.48 -35.15 5.48
N SER A 58 27.47 -34.14 6.35
CA SER A 58 26.52 -33.01 6.27
C SER A 58 27.15 -31.68 5.88
N GLU A 59 28.43 -31.66 5.50
CA GLU A 59 29.06 -30.47 4.95
C GLU A 59 28.54 -30.26 3.52
N ALA A 60 27.64 -29.30 3.34
CA ALA A 60 27.19 -28.87 2.02
C ALA A 60 28.43 -28.50 1.18
N PRO A 61 28.48 -28.83 -0.13
CA PRO A 61 29.63 -28.56 -0.97
C PRO A 61 30.01 -27.08 -0.90
N THR A 62 31.04 -26.75 -0.11
CA THR A 62 31.61 -25.41 -0.09
C THR A 62 32.21 -25.22 -1.48
N ARG A 63 31.62 -24.31 -2.26
CA ARG A 63 32.19 -23.86 -3.54
C ARG A 63 33.67 -23.60 -3.31
N ARG A 64 34.52 -24.35 -4.01
CA ARG A 64 35.94 -24.00 -4.11
C ARG A 64 35.98 -22.60 -4.71
N TYR A 65 36.40 -21.63 -3.91
CA TYR A 65 36.83 -20.35 -4.47
C TYR A 65 38.09 -20.66 -5.24
N ASP A 66 37.99 -20.64 -6.57
CA ASP A 66 39.18 -20.61 -7.42
C ASP A 66 39.99 -19.39 -7.00
N THR A 67 41.18 -19.64 -6.45
CA THR A 67 42.16 -18.63 -6.10
C THR A 67 42.39 -17.74 -7.32
N PRO A 68 42.01 -16.45 -7.30
CA PRO A 68 42.30 -15.58 -8.42
C PRO A 68 43.83 -15.45 -8.58
N PRO A 69 44.34 -15.29 -9.82
CA PRO A 69 45.77 -15.16 -10.06
C PRO A 69 46.37 -14.04 -9.22
N LEU A 70 47.51 -14.33 -8.56
CA LEU A 70 48.26 -13.40 -7.69
C LEU A 70 48.81 -12.15 -8.41
N GLU A 71 48.53 -11.98 -9.70
CA GLU A 71 48.99 -10.86 -10.53
C GLU A 71 47.95 -9.74 -10.71
N ALA A 72 46.76 -9.85 -10.10
CA ALA A 72 45.83 -8.73 -10.07
C ALA A 72 46.32 -7.69 -9.04
N PRO A 73 46.68 -6.46 -9.46
CA PRO A 73 47.02 -5.41 -8.50
C PRO A 73 45.81 -5.16 -7.60
N TYR A 74 46.04 -5.23 -6.28
CA TYR A 74 45.02 -4.88 -5.29
C TYR A 74 44.46 -3.49 -5.63
N GLN A 75 43.16 -3.41 -5.89
CA GLN A 75 42.48 -2.12 -6.05
C GLN A 75 42.72 -1.32 -4.77
N SER A 76 43.41 -0.19 -4.90
CA SER A 76 43.71 0.68 -3.76
C SER A 76 42.41 1.09 -3.08
N VAL A 77 42.22 0.61 -1.84
CA VAL A 77 41.12 1.01 -0.96
C VAL A 77 41.44 2.38 -0.36
N PHE A 78 41.58 3.38 -1.22
CA PHE A 78 41.65 4.78 -0.86
C PHE A 78 40.74 5.59 -1.79
N VAL A 79 39.52 5.09 -1.96
CA VAL A 79 38.41 5.94 -2.37
C VAL A 79 37.89 6.57 -1.08
N PRO A 80 37.98 7.91 -0.88
CA PRO A 80 37.33 8.55 0.26
C PRO A 80 35.86 8.09 0.24
N PRO A 81 35.27 7.71 1.39
CA PRO A 81 33.88 7.30 1.42
C PRO A 81 33.08 8.46 0.85
N THR A 82 32.66 8.33 -0.40
CA THR A 82 31.62 9.18 -0.94
C THR A 82 30.44 8.78 -0.10
N TYR A 83 30.16 9.61 0.91
CA TYR A 83 28.95 9.56 1.69
C TYR A 83 27.83 9.91 0.72
N ALA A 84 27.53 8.98 -0.19
CA ALA A 84 26.23 8.91 -0.81
C ALA A 84 25.34 8.64 0.39
N PRO A 85 24.49 9.62 0.82
CA PRO A 85 23.46 9.28 1.79
C PRO A 85 22.80 8.01 1.24
N PRO A 86 22.54 6.98 2.07
CA PRO A 86 21.80 5.82 1.59
C PRO A 86 20.66 6.41 0.80
N ALA A 87 20.58 6.05 -0.48
CA ALA A 87 19.45 6.45 -1.30
C ALA A 87 18.29 5.81 -0.55
N SER A 88 17.71 6.61 0.34
CA SER A 88 16.52 6.29 1.06
C SER A 88 15.51 6.37 -0.05
N GLN A 89 15.42 5.25 -0.77
CA GLN A 89 14.19 4.62 -1.16
C GLN A 89 13.37 4.51 0.14
N TYR A 90 12.94 5.67 0.66
CA TYR A 90 11.58 5.84 1.08
C TYR A 90 10.77 5.49 -0.17
N GLN A 91 10.66 4.20 -0.45
CA GLN A 91 9.46 3.62 -1.00
C GLN A 91 8.39 4.11 -0.05
N GLN A 92 7.85 5.30 -0.34
CA GLN A 92 6.56 5.65 0.20
C GLN A 92 5.70 4.42 -0.08
N PRO A 93 5.01 3.88 0.93
CA PRO A 93 4.18 2.70 0.74
C PRO A 93 3.34 2.99 -0.49
N ALA A 94 3.59 2.22 -1.56
CA ALA A 94 2.97 2.46 -2.85
C ALA A 94 1.49 2.50 -2.56
N ASN A 95 0.89 3.68 -2.71
CA ASN A 95 -0.45 3.93 -2.25
C ASN A 95 -1.31 2.96 -3.05
N VAL A 96 -1.79 1.89 -2.41
CA VAL A 96 -2.38 0.73 -3.10
C VAL A 96 -3.58 1.19 -3.93
N TYR A 97 -4.12 2.36 -3.61
CA TYR A 97 -5.24 3.02 -4.27
C TYR A 97 -4.86 3.92 -5.46
N GLN A 98 -3.58 4.09 -5.79
CA GLN A 98 -3.19 4.71 -7.04
C GLN A 98 -3.31 3.68 -8.17
N ALA A 99 -4.43 3.71 -8.89
CA ALA A 99 -4.56 2.96 -10.13
C ALA A 99 -3.37 3.30 -11.05
N PRO A 100 -2.67 2.29 -11.62
CA PRO A 100 -1.51 2.52 -12.44
C PRO A 100 -1.87 3.45 -13.60
N VAL A 101 -1.26 4.64 -13.57
CA VAL A 101 -1.44 5.68 -14.56
C VAL A 101 -0.91 5.11 -15.88
N ASN A 102 -1.76 4.97 -16.90
CA ASN A 102 -1.46 4.50 -18.26
C ASN A 102 -1.66 3.00 -18.59
N MET A 103 -2.49 2.25 -17.85
CA MET A 103 -2.90 0.92 -18.32
C MET A 103 -4.21 0.98 -19.11
N ARG A 104 -4.12 0.86 -20.43
CA ARG A 104 -5.28 0.63 -21.31
C ARG A 104 -6.08 -0.58 -20.81
N PRO A 105 -7.41 -0.51 -20.68
CA PRO A 105 -8.21 -1.66 -20.26
C PRO A 105 -7.98 -2.85 -21.19
N THR A 106 -7.72 -4.02 -20.60
CA THR A 106 -7.46 -5.23 -21.36
C THR A 106 -8.75 -6.01 -21.64
N ALA A 107 -8.68 -7.01 -22.53
CA ALA A 107 -9.80 -7.93 -22.75
C ALA A 107 -9.83 -9.09 -21.73
N ARG A 108 -8.91 -9.11 -20.75
CA ARG A 108 -8.81 -10.22 -19.79
C ARG A 108 -10.09 -10.27 -18.93
N PRO A 109 -10.64 -11.46 -18.66
CA PRO A 109 -11.75 -11.60 -17.73
C PRO A 109 -11.27 -11.32 -16.30
N ILE A 110 -12.08 -10.58 -15.54
CA ILE A 110 -11.80 -10.29 -14.13
C ILE A 110 -12.25 -11.46 -13.27
N THR A 111 -11.39 -11.87 -12.34
CA THR A 111 -11.71 -12.93 -11.37
C THR A 111 -12.93 -12.52 -10.54
N GLY A 112 -13.91 -13.41 -10.39
CA GLY A 112 -15.12 -13.18 -9.58
C GLY A 112 -16.33 -12.67 -10.35
N ILE A 113 -16.14 -11.83 -11.38
CA ILE A 113 -17.24 -11.29 -12.19
C ILE A 113 -17.34 -12.01 -13.55
N GLY A 114 -16.21 -12.43 -14.13
CA GLY A 114 -16.16 -13.11 -15.43
C GLY A 114 -16.37 -12.19 -16.63
N ILE A 115 -16.55 -10.89 -16.41
CA ILE A 115 -16.63 -9.89 -17.49
C ILE A 115 -15.23 -9.39 -17.88
N PRO A 116 -15.02 -8.99 -19.14
CA PRO A 116 -13.77 -8.37 -19.58
C PRO A 116 -13.47 -7.08 -18.81
N GLU A 117 -12.20 -6.85 -18.50
CA GLU A 117 -11.73 -5.67 -17.76
C GLU A 117 -12.21 -4.35 -18.39
N LYS A 118 -12.17 -4.25 -19.72
CA LYS A 118 -12.70 -3.08 -20.46
C LYS A 118 -14.15 -2.71 -20.11
N TRP A 119 -14.99 -3.69 -19.81
CA TRP A 119 -16.40 -3.46 -19.48
C TRP A 119 -16.58 -3.18 -18.00
N ALA A 120 -15.90 -3.92 -17.13
CA ALA A 120 -15.97 -3.67 -15.69
C ALA A 120 -15.55 -2.23 -15.35
N VAL A 121 -14.49 -1.71 -15.95
CA VAL A 121 -14.05 -0.35 -15.63
C VAL A 121 -15.02 0.72 -16.16
N VAL A 122 -15.77 0.42 -17.23
CA VAL A 122 -16.65 1.40 -17.91
C VAL A 122 -18.08 1.40 -17.36
N LEU A 123 -18.66 0.23 -17.06
CA LEU A 123 -20.06 0.10 -16.67
C LEU A 123 -20.46 0.83 -15.38
N PRO A 124 -19.61 1.00 -14.35
CA PRO A 124 -19.91 1.82 -13.18
C PRO A 124 -20.26 3.27 -13.52
N TYR A 125 -19.75 3.80 -14.63
CA TYR A 125 -20.06 5.15 -15.10
C TYR A 125 -21.31 5.23 -15.97
N ALA A 126 -22.04 4.12 -16.17
CA ALA A 126 -23.30 4.14 -16.89
C ALA A 126 -24.28 5.14 -16.24
N PRO A 127 -25.03 5.91 -17.04
CA PRO A 127 -25.94 6.91 -16.51
C PRO A 127 -27.09 6.26 -15.70
N PHE A 128 -27.73 7.09 -14.89
CA PHE A 128 -28.85 6.71 -14.02
C PHE A 128 -28.47 5.68 -12.95
N TYR A 129 -29.45 4.96 -12.43
CA TYR A 129 -29.26 3.95 -11.38
C TYR A 129 -28.45 2.72 -11.85
N VAL A 130 -28.26 2.55 -13.17
CA VAL A 130 -27.50 1.42 -13.71
C VAL A 130 -26.06 1.47 -13.23
N GLY A 131 -25.38 2.61 -13.38
CA GLY A 131 -24.00 2.75 -12.93
C GLY A 131 -23.84 2.59 -11.41
N LEU A 132 -24.80 3.11 -10.63
CA LEU A 132 -24.82 2.95 -9.18
C LEU A 132 -24.92 1.47 -8.78
N VAL A 133 -25.88 0.73 -9.33
CA VAL A 133 -26.04 -0.71 -9.02
C VAL A 133 -24.83 -1.51 -9.47
N VAL A 134 -24.30 -1.24 -10.66
CA VAL A 134 -23.10 -1.92 -11.16
C VAL A 134 -21.89 -1.63 -10.27
N SER A 135 -21.68 -0.37 -9.85
CA SER A 135 -20.57 0.00 -8.98
C SER A 135 -20.59 -0.74 -7.64
N LEU A 136 -21.78 -0.93 -7.06
CA LEU A 136 -21.95 -1.73 -5.83
C LEU A 136 -21.68 -3.22 -6.09
N LEU A 137 -22.29 -3.79 -7.13
CA LEU A 137 -22.06 -5.19 -7.50
C LEU A 137 -20.58 -5.47 -7.74
N GLU A 138 -19.89 -4.57 -8.44
CA GLU A 138 -18.47 -4.67 -8.72
C GLU A 138 -17.63 -4.58 -7.46
N LEU A 139 -17.93 -3.69 -6.51
CA LEU A 139 -17.23 -3.63 -5.22
C LEU A 139 -17.42 -4.89 -4.36
N PHE A 140 -18.60 -5.51 -4.41
CA PHE A 140 -18.87 -6.75 -3.69
C PHE A 140 -18.26 -7.99 -4.36
N LEU A 141 -18.18 -8.03 -5.69
CA LEU A 141 -17.76 -9.21 -6.44
C LEU A 141 -16.27 -9.18 -6.84
N ALA A 142 -15.70 -8.00 -7.09
CA ALA A 142 -14.30 -7.86 -7.50
C ALA A 142 -13.36 -8.08 -6.31
N PRO A 143 -12.43 -9.05 -6.39
CA PRO A 143 -11.48 -9.34 -5.31
C PRO A 143 -10.48 -8.19 -5.12
N ARG A 144 -9.86 -8.09 -3.94
CA ARG A 144 -8.92 -7.00 -3.60
C ARG A 144 -7.70 -6.93 -4.52
N LYS A 145 -7.31 -8.04 -5.15
CA LYS A 145 -6.23 -8.08 -6.15
C LYS A 145 -6.53 -7.27 -7.41
N GLU A 146 -7.80 -7.02 -7.72
CA GLU A 146 -8.24 -6.25 -8.89
C GLU A 146 -8.40 -4.77 -8.53
N VAL A 147 -7.31 -4.17 -8.07
CA VAL A 147 -7.26 -2.79 -7.56
C VAL A 147 -7.85 -1.78 -8.54
N LYS A 148 -7.55 -1.92 -9.83
CA LYS A 148 -8.01 -0.99 -10.87
C LYS A 148 -9.53 -0.98 -11.03
N VAL A 149 -10.13 -2.17 -11.04
CA VAL A 149 -11.57 -2.40 -11.18
C VAL A 149 -12.29 -1.77 -9.99
N ARG A 150 -11.83 -2.13 -8.78
CA ARG A 150 -12.37 -1.59 -7.52
C ARG A 150 -12.21 -0.08 -7.40
N PHE A 151 -11.09 0.49 -7.85
CA PHE A 151 -10.86 1.93 -7.85
C PHE A 151 -11.87 2.68 -8.72
N HIS A 152 -12.13 2.20 -9.94
CA HIS A 152 -13.12 2.82 -10.82
C HIS A 152 -14.55 2.61 -10.31
N ALA A 153 -14.86 1.43 -9.78
CA ALA A 153 -16.14 1.17 -9.15
C ALA A 153 -16.39 2.10 -7.95
N SER A 154 -15.42 2.27 -7.04
CA SER A 154 -15.58 3.14 -5.87
C SER A 154 -15.64 4.62 -6.25
N GLN A 155 -14.85 5.06 -7.24
CA GLN A 155 -14.92 6.43 -7.73
C GLN A 155 -16.25 6.74 -8.41
N ALA A 156 -16.77 5.81 -9.21
CA ALA A 156 -18.08 5.94 -9.84
C ALA A 156 -19.20 5.93 -8.79
N LEU A 157 -19.12 5.08 -7.76
CA LEU A 157 -20.07 5.07 -6.65
C LEU A 157 -20.11 6.43 -5.94
N SER A 158 -18.95 6.97 -5.57
CA SER A 158 -18.83 8.31 -4.98
C SER A 158 -19.45 9.39 -5.87
N LEU A 159 -19.20 9.31 -7.17
CA LEU A 159 -19.75 10.26 -8.15
C LEU A 159 -21.28 10.19 -8.20
N HIS A 160 -21.86 8.98 -8.25
CA HIS A 160 -23.32 8.80 -8.26
C HIS A 160 -23.96 9.31 -6.97
N ILE A 161 -23.33 9.07 -5.82
CA ILE A 161 -23.81 9.59 -4.53
C ILE A 161 -23.75 11.13 -4.52
N ALA A 162 -22.67 11.73 -5.02
CA ALA A 162 -22.58 13.18 -5.15
C ALA A 162 -23.68 13.75 -6.05
N PHE A 163 -23.98 13.09 -7.17
CA PHE A 163 -25.09 13.47 -8.05
C PHE A 163 -26.45 13.34 -7.37
N LEU A 164 -26.68 12.30 -6.59
CA LEU A 164 -27.91 12.15 -5.82
C LEU A 164 -28.08 13.28 -4.81
N ILE A 165 -27.03 13.64 -4.06
CA ILE A 165 -27.05 14.76 -3.11
C ILE A 165 -27.42 16.06 -3.83
N VAL A 166 -26.70 16.43 -4.89
CA VAL A 166 -26.99 17.66 -5.64
C VAL A 166 -28.38 17.62 -6.26
N HIS A 167 -28.82 16.47 -6.78
CA HIS A 167 -30.16 16.32 -7.32
C HIS A 167 -31.24 16.52 -6.25
N THR A 168 -31.06 15.98 -5.04
CA THR A 168 -32.00 16.17 -3.93
C THR A 168 -32.08 17.64 -3.50
N LEU A 169 -30.95 18.36 -3.47
CA LEU A 169 -30.91 19.80 -3.19
C LEU A 169 -31.73 20.59 -4.21
N PHE A 170 -31.57 20.29 -5.51
CA PHE A 170 -32.40 20.91 -6.55
C PHE A 170 -33.88 20.53 -6.43
N GLY A 171 -34.20 19.33 -5.95
CA GLY A 171 -35.57 18.92 -5.63
C GLY A 171 -36.21 19.81 -4.57
N VAL A 172 -35.49 20.09 -3.48
CA VAL A 172 -35.95 21.00 -2.42
C VAL A 172 -36.13 22.42 -2.97
N ILE A 173 -35.16 22.93 -3.74
CA ILE A 173 -35.26 24.26 -4.37
C ILE A 173 -36.46 24.32 -5.31
N HIS A 174 -36.71 23.28 -6.10
CA HIS A 174 -37.88 23.21 -6.97
C HIS A 174 -39.19 23.31 -6.17
N THR A 175 -39.31 22.61 -5.04
CA THR A 175 -40.51 22.71 -4.18
C THR A 175 -40.73 24.09 -3.59
N LEU A 176 -39.67 24.87 -3.36
CA LEU A 176 -39.76 26.22 -2.79
C LEU A 176 -40.00 27.31 -3.85
N THR A 177 -39.41 27.15 -5.03
CA THR A 177 -39.38 28.17 -6.08
C THR A 177 -40.36 27.90 -7.22
N ASP A 178 -40.97 26.72 -7.24
CA ASP A 178 -41.78 26.17 -8.34
C ASP A 178 -41.02 26.13 -9.70
N SER A 179 -39.69 26.22 -9.66
CA SER A 179 -38.84 26.24 -10.86
C SER A 179 -38.02 24.96 -10.97
N GLY A 180 -38.32 24.15 -11.98
CA GLY A 180 -37.62 22.88 -12.25
C GLY A 180 -36.38 23.03 -13.14
N LEU A 181 -36.06 24.25 -13.58
CA LEU A 181 -35.03 24.49 -14.60
C LEU A 181 -33.64 24.04 -14.14
N GLY A 182 -33.25 24.40 -12.91
CA GLY A 182 -31.93 24.06 -12.35
C GLY A 182 -31.70 22.55 -12.25
N GLY A 183 -32.70 21.81 -11.78
CA GLY A 183 -32.64 20.35 -11.70
C GLY A 183 -32.53 19.67 -13.07
N THR A 184 -33.25 20.17 -14.07
CA THR A 184 -33.18 19.64 -15.45
C THR A 184 -31.82 19.90 -16.08
N LEU A 185 -31.29 21.13 -15.96
CA LEU A 185 -29.96 21.48 -16.47
C LEU A 185 -28.86 20.66 -15.79
N PHE A 186 -28.95 20.47 -14.47
CA PHE A 186 -28.02 19.63 -13.73
C PHE A 186 -28.06 18.16 -14.19
N LYS A 187 -29.26 17.58 -14.36
CA LYS A 187 -29.41 16.22 -14.89
C LYS A 187 -28.75 16.05 -16.26
N LEU A 188 -28.96 17.02 -17.15
CA LEU A 188 -28.33 17.01 -18.48
C LEU A 188 -26.81 17.10 -18.38
N ALA A 189 -26.28 17.99 -17.54
CA ALA A 189 -24.84 18.15 -17.33
C ALA A 189 -24.21 16.88 -16.73
N ALA A 190 -24.85 16.27 -15.72
CA ALA A 190 -24.42 15.02 -15.11
C ALA A 190 -24.43 13.86 -16.13
N PHE A 191 -25.47 13.79 -16.97
CA PHE A 191 -25.55 12.80 -18.04
C PHE A 191 -24.38 12.95 -19.02
N VAL A 192 -24.14 14.15 -19.55
CA VAL A 192 -23.02 14.41 -20.47
C VAL A 192 -21.68 14.09 -19.81
N PHE A 193 -21.50 14.49 -18.54
CA PHE A 193 -20.30 14.20 -17.78
C PHE A 193 -20.04 12.69 -17.65
N LEU A 194 -21.07 11.89 -17.37
CA LEU A 194 -20.96 10.43 -17.30
C LEU A 194 -20.58 9.82 -18.64
N ILE A 195 -21.20 10.26 -19.74
CA ILE A 195 -20.85 9.80 -21.10
C ILE A 195 -19.37 10.12 -21.41
N VAL A 196 -18.91 11.34 -21.13
CA VAL A 196 -17.49 11.72 -21.32
C VAL A 196 -16.58 10.86 -20.44
N SER A 197 -16.97 10.60 -19.20
CA SER A 197 -16.21 9.77 -18.26
C SER A 197 -16.09 8.32 -18.76
N MET A 198 -17.18 7.73 -19.26
CA MET A 198 -17.17 6.40 -19.90
C MET A 198 -16.20 6.36 -21.08
N ILE A 199 -16.26 7.35 -21.99
CA ILE A 199 -15.38 7.40 -23.17
C ILE A 199 -13.92 7.52 -22.72
N ARG A 200 -13.62 8.43 -21.79
CA ARG A 200 -12.27 8.66 -21.28
C ARG A 200 -11.68 7.40 -20.63
N VAL A 201 -12.46 6.74 -19.79
CA VAL A 201 -12.08 5.49 -19.13
C VAL A 201 -11.91 4.35 -20.14
N SER A 202 -12.76 4.26 -21.16
CA SER A 202 -12.65 3.24 -22.21
C SER A 202 -11.34 3.35 -23.02
N LYS A 203 -10.82 4.58 -23.16
CA LYS A 203 -9.53 4.85 -23.80
C LYS A 203 -8.33 4.57 -22.89
N GLY A 204 -8.57 4.31 -21.59
CA GLY A 204 -7.51 4.12 -20.60
C GLY A 204 -6.86 5.42 -20.14
N GLU A 205 -7.49 6.57 -20.42
CA GLU A 205 -7.02 7.85 -19.92
C GLU A 205 -7.28 7.95 -18.41
N PRO A 206 -6.38 8.56 -17.62
CA PRO A 206 -6.58 8.71 -16.19
C PRO A 206 -7.81 9.58 -15.95
N HIS A 207 -8.85 8.98 -15.37
CA HIS A 207 -10.05 9.68 -14.94
C HIS A 207 -10.05 9.74 -13.42
N ARG A 208 -9.35 10.73 -12.86
CA ARG A 208 -9.30 10.97 -11.41
C ARG A 208 -10.03 12.27 -11.13
N ILE A 209 -11.11 12.16 -10.36
CA ILE A 209 -11.85 13.32 -9.88
C ILE A 209 -11.32 13.62 -8.48
N ALA A 210 -10.46 14.64 -8.36
CA ALA A 210 -9.76 14.93 -7.10
C ALA A 210 -10.69 15.08 -5.88
N PRO A 211 -11.85 15.76 -5.97
CA PRO A 211 -12.80 15.85 -4.85
C PRO A 211 -13.41 14.52 -4.43
N LEU A 212 -13.34 13.49 -5.25
CA LEU A 212 -13.93 12.17 -4.98
C LEU A 212 -12.90 11.14 -4.52
N ALA A 213 -11.62 11.51 -4.41
CA ALA A 213 -10.56 10.57 -4.02
C ALA A 213 -10.80 9.98 -2.62
N GLU A 214 -11.10 10.85 -1.65
CA GLU A 214 -11.38 10.46 -0.26
C GLU A 214 -12.62 9.57 -0.12
N PRO A 215 -13.82 9.94 -0.63
CA PRO A 215 -14.98 9.05 -0.51
C PRO A 215 -14.79 7.76 -1.31
N ALA A 216 -14.12 7.80 -2.47
CA ALA A 216 -13.83 6.59 -3.25
C ALA A 216 -12.90 5.63 -2.48
N GLN A 217 -11.91 6.17 -1.78
CA GLN A 217 -11.05 5.39 -0.90
C GLN A 217 -11.86 4.78 0.25
N TRP A 218 -12.70 5.59 0.90
CA TRP A 218 -13.57 5.14 1.99
C TRP A 218 -14.43 3.94 1.57
N PHE A 219 -15.12 4.02 0.42
CA PHE A 219 -15.95 2.91 -0.07
C PHE A 219 -15.14 1.66 -0.37
N ASN A 220 -13.95 1.81 -0.96
CA ASN A 220 -13.11 0.66 -1.30
C ASN A 220 -12.57 -0.06 -0.05
N GLU A 221 -12.31 0.70 1.02
CA GLU A 221 -11.84 0.18 2.31
C GLU A 221 -12.95 -0.51 3.12
N HIS A 222 -14.16 0.07 3.13
CA HIS A 222 -15.27 -0.38 3.97
C HIS A 222 -16.14 -1.45 3.31
N ILE A 223 -16.15 -1.55 1.97
CA ILE A 223 -16.93 -2.58 1.26
C ILE A 223 -16.05 -3.80 1.03
N GLU A 224 -16.19 -4.81 1.88
CA GLU A 224 -15.46 -6.07 1.75
C GLU A 224 -15.96 -6.89 0.55
N PRO A 225 -15.05 -7.39 -0.31
CA PRO A 225 -15.45 -8.31 -1.36
C PRO A 225 -15.88 -9.65 -0.76
N ARG A 226 -16.95 -10.21 -1.33
CA ARG A 226 -17.44 -11.54 -0.99
C ARG A 226 -16.40 -12.63 -1.28
N ASN A 227 -15.62 -12.46 -2.35
CA ASN A 227 -14.61 -13.40 -2.76
C ASN A 227 -13.23 -12.90 -2.32
N GLN A 228 -12.66 -13.50 -1.28
CA GLN A 228 -11.32 -13.16 -0.76
C GLN A 228 -10.16 -13.81 -1.55
N GLY A 229 -10.45 -14.47 -2.67
CA GLY A 229 -9.49 -15.28 -3.42
C GLY A 229 -8.49 -14.51 -4.29
#